data_AF-A0A964DS00-F1
#
_entry.id   AF-A0A964DS00-F1
#
_cell.length_a   1.000
_cell.length_b   1.000
_cell.length_c   1.000
_cell.angle_alpha   90.00
_cell.angle_beta   90.00
_cell.angle_gamma   90.00
#
_symmetry.space_group_name_H-M   'P 1'
#
loop_
_entity.id
_entity.type
_entity.pdbx_description
1 polymer ?
#
loop_
_entity_poly.entity_id
_entity_poly.type
_entity_poly.pdbx_seq_one_letter_code
_entity_poly.pdbx_strand_id
1 'polypeptide(L)'
;MERRTTDRPARRDRKVRQDAICANAFRQEARVHARARMGFLDEGDIAFLKARVLDLLGDYGVVVVHPRAREALLAAGAKTGHGTDRLR
;
A
#
# COMPACT_ATOMS: atom_id res chain seq x y z
N MET A 1 -40.83 6.05 11.03
CA MET A 1 -39.51 6.35 11.63
C MET A 1 -38.63 5.12 11.47
N GLU A 2 -37.74 5.09 10.47
CA GLU A 2 -36.85 3.94 10.23
C GLU A 2 -35.45 4.24 10.79
N ARG A 3 -34.97 3.39 11.70
CA ARG A 3 -33.60 3.46 12.23
C ARG A 3 -32.70 2.57 11.37
N ARG A 4 -31.81 3.19 10.58
CA ARG A 4 -30.71 2.48 9.91
C ARG A 4 -29.67 2.09 10.95
N THR A 5 -29.50 0.80 11.19
CA THR A 5 -28.40 0.25 11.98
C THR A 5 -27.11 0.41 11.19
N THR A 6 -26.16 1.17 11.73
CA THR A 6 -24.81 1.27 11.16
C THR A 6 -24.04 0.02 11.53
N ASP A 7 -23.93 -0.92 10.59
CA ASP A 7 -23.01 -2.05 10.67
C ASP A 7 -21.58 -1.52 10.59
N ARG A 8 -20.92 -1.39 11.74
CA ARG A 8 -19.51 -0.95 11.83
C ARG A 8 -18.65 -2.20 11.96
N PRO A 9 -17.74 -2.47 11.02
CA PRO A 9 -16.88 -3.65 11.11
C PRO A 9 -15.98 -3.53 12.36
N ALA A 10 -15.83 -4.65 13.07
CA ALA A 10 -15.03 -4.72 14.28
C ALA A 10 -13.58 -4.27 14.01
N ARG A 11 -13.07 -3.35 14.82
CA ARG A 11 -11.71 -2.83 14.73
C ARG A 11 -10.74 -3.99 14.97
N ARG A 12 -9.92 -4.31 13.96
CA ARG A 12 -8.93 -5.40 14.02
C ARG A 12 -7.93 -5.09 15.14
N ASP A 13 -8.00 -5.85 16.23
CA ASP A 13 -7.10 -5.71 17.36
C ASP A 13 -5.72 -6.28 16.99
N ARG A 14 -4.83 -5.40 16.54
CA ARG A 14 -3.45 -5.77 16.22
C ARG A 14 -2.70 -5.86 17.54
N LYS A 15 -2.45 -7.08 18.04
CA LYS A 15 -1.52 -7.31 19.16
C LYS A 15 -0.13 -6.79 18.76
N VAL A 16 0.16 -5.56 19.15
CA VAL A 16 1.52 -5.02 19.13
C VAL A 16 2.30 -5.84 20.15
N ARG A 17 3.36 -6.54 19.73
CA ARG A 17 4.30 -7.12 20.69
C ARG A 17 4.86 -5.98 21.52
N GLN A 18 4.46 -5.91 22.78
CA GLN A 18 5.10 -5.04 23.75
C GLN A 18 6.41 -5.72 24.15
N ASP A 19 7.40 -5.66 23.26
CA ASP A 19 8.78 -5.83 23.69
C ASP A 19 9.16 -4.51 24.41
N ALA A 20 8.63 -4.38 25.62
CA ALA A 20 8.78 -3.20 26.45
C ALA A 20 10.17 -3.26 27.08
N ILE A 21 11.17 -2.82 26.32
CA ILE A 21 12.46 -2.50 26.92
C ILE A 21 12.44 -1.02 27.28
N CYS A 22 12.34 -0.78 28.59
CA CYS A 22 12.24 0.56 29.16
C CYS A 22 13.64 1.19 29.19
N ALA A 23 13.92 2.09 28.25
CA ALA A 23 15.15 2.86 28.26
C ALA A 23 15.26 3.66 29.58
N ASN A 24 16.43 3.64 30.22
CA ASN A 24 16.68 4.39 31.45
C ASN A 24 17.84 5.38 31.26
N ALA A 25 18.05 6.27 32.25
CA ALA A 25 19.03 7.36 32.18
C ALA A 25 20.48 6.93 31.93
N PHE A 26 20.80 5.64 32.07
CA PHE A 26 22.14 5.08 31.92
C PHE A 26 22.24 3.97 30.87
N ARG A 27 21.12 3.56 30.25
CA ARG A 27 21.07 2.54 29.21
C ARG A 27 20.33 3.06 27.99
N GLN A 28 21.12 3.43 27.00
CA GLN A 28 20.64 3.65 25.64
C GLN A 28 20.77 2.33 24.89
N GLU A 29 19.70 1.55 24.80
CA GLU A 29 19.76 0.30 24.07
C GLU A 29 19.89 0.52 22.56
N ALA A 30 20.63 -0.37 21.91
CA ALA A 30 20.67 -0.43 20.46
C ALA A 30 19.25 -0.73 19.96
N ARG A 31 18.76 0.10 19.03
CA ARG A 31 17.40 -0.05 18.53
C ARG A 31 17.23 -1.42 17.89
N VAL A 32 16.24 -2.17 18.38
CA VAL A 32 15.87 -3.51 17.87
C VAL A 32 15.57 -3.48 16.36
N HIS A 33 15.21 -2.32 15.82
CA HIS A 33 14.98 -2.12 14.40
C HIS A 33 15.70 -0.86 13.89
N ALA A 34 16.18 -0.93 12.65
CA ALA A 34 16.64 0.25 11.93
C ALA A 34 15.50 1.28 11.91
N ARG A 35 15.77 2.51 12.39
CA ARG A 35 14.81 3.61 12.18
C ARG A 35 14.66 3.80 10.68
N ALA A 36 13.42 4.03 10.23
CA ALA A 36 13.17 4.57 8.90
C ALA A 36 14.06 5.80 8.73
N ARG A 37 15.04 5.70 7.83
CA ARG A 37 15.88 6.83 7.46
C ARG A 37 15.19 7.55 6.32
N MET A 38 15.14 8.87 6.40
CA MET A 38 14.80 9.68 5.24
C MET A 38 16.01 9.59 4.30
N GLY A 39 15.95 8.65 3.36
CA GLY A 39 16.94 8.47 2.31
C GLY A 39 16.44 9.12 1.03
N PHE A 40 17.33 9.79 0.31
CA PHE A 40 17.07 10.13 -1.08
C PHE A 40 17.26 8.85 -1.89
N LEU A 41 16.38 8.63 -2.86
CA LEU A 41 16.56 7.57 -3.85
C LEU A 41 17.68 8.02 -4.79
N ASP A 42 18.66 7.16 -5.01
CA ASP A 42 19.60 7.38 -6.11
C ASP A 42 18.96 7.03 -7.46
N GLU A 43 19.65 7.30 -8.57
CA GLU A 43 19.10 7.01 -9.90
C GLU A 43 18.85 5.51 -10.11
N GLY A 44 19.64 4.64 -9.47
CA GLY A 44 19.47 3.19 -9.52
C GLY A 44 18.21 2.73 -8.80
N ASP A 45 17.96 3.28 -7.61
CA ASP A 45 16.74 3.05 -6.82
C ASP A 45 15.49 3.52 -7.58
N ILE A 46 15.58 4.69 -8.23
CA ILE A 46 14.49 5.23 -9.06
C ILE A 46 14.23 4.32 -10.26
N ALA A 47 15.28 3.89 -10.96
CA ALA A 47 15.15 2.99 -12.10
C ALA A 47 14.52 1.65 -11.69
N PHE A 48 14.96 1.10 -10.56
CA PHE A 48 14.39 -0.11 -9.99
C PHE A 48 12.90 0.07 -9.65
N LEU A 49 12.54 1.16 -8.98
CA LEU A 49 11.15 1.42 -8.60
C LEU A 49 10.25 1.58 -9.83
N LYS A 50 10.72 2.29 -10.86
CA LYS A 50 10.00 2.44 -12.14
C LYS A 50 9.77 1.08 -12.80
N ALA A 51 10.80 0.25 -12.92
CA ALA A 51 10.68 -1.09 -13.50
C ALA A 51 9.67 -1.93 -12.72
N ARG A 52 9.77 -1.92 -11.38
CA ARG A 52 8.87 -2.70 -10.53
C ARG A 52 7.41 -2.25 -10.60
N VAL A 53 7.16 -0.94 -10.77
CA VAL A 53 5.81 -0.42 -10.99
C VAL A 53 5.24 -0.92 -12.31
N LEU A 54 6.03 -0.90 -13.39
CA LEU A 54 5.59 -1.40 -14.69
C LEU A 54 5.27 -2.89 -14.66
N ASP A 55 6.12 -3.70 -14.01
CA ASP A 55 5.86 -5.11 -13.81
C ASP A 55 4.55 -5.33 -13.04
N LEU A 56 4.33 -4.56 -11.97
CA LEU A 56 3.12 -4.69 -11.15
C LEU A 56 1.85 -4.32 -11.94
N LEU A 57 1.93 -3.30 -12.79
CA LEU A 57 0.82 -2.93 -13.68
C LEU A 57 0.56 -4.02 -14.73
N GLY A 58 1.60 -4.60 -15.32
CA GLY A 58 1.48 -5.67 -16.31
C GLY A 58 0.95 -6.99 -15.74
N ASP A 59 1.44 -7.39 -14.57
CA ASP A 59 1.12 -8.68 -13.93
C ASP A 59 -0.22 -8.63 -13.19
N TYR A 60 -0.43 -7.58 -12.39
CA TYR A 60 -1.54 -7.50 -11.43
C TYR A 60 -2.67 -6.57 -11.90
N GLY A 61 -2.33 -5.50 -12.62
CA GLY A 61 -3.26 -4.46 -13.06
C GLY A 61 -3.76 -3.55 -11.94
N VAL A 62 -4.67 -2.64 -12.30
CA VAL A 62 -5.30 -1.68 -11.38
C VAL A 62 -6.82 -1.73 -11.48
N VAL A 63 -7.50 -1.43 -10.36
CA VAL A 63 -8.96 -1.25 -10.34
C VAL A 63 -9.26 0.24 -10.40
N VAL A 64 -10.09 0.63 -11.37
CA VAL A 64 -10.48 2.03 -11.56
C VAL A 64 -11.97 2.18 -11.30
N VAL A 65 -12.30 2.74 -10.13
CA VAL A 65 -13.68 2.89 -9.66
C VAL A 65 -14.45 3.96 -10.44
N HIS A 66 -13.76 4.98 -10.94
CA HIS A 66 -14.40 6.09 -11.64
C HIS A 66 -14.73 5.71 -13.11
N PRO A 67 -16.01 5.74 -13.54
CA PRO A 67 -16.42 5.19 -14.83
C PRO A 67 -15.77 5.88 -16.02
N ARG A 68 -15.72 7.22 -16.05
CA ARG A 68 -15.07 7.96 -17.14
C ARG A 68 -13.56 7.71 -17.23
N ALA A 69 -12.92 7.42 -16.09
CA ALA A 69 -11.49 7.15 -16.08
C ALA A 69 -11.21 5.75 -16.65
N ARG A 70 -12.08 4.79 -16.34
CA ARG A 70 -12.05 3.44 -16.91
C ARG A 70 -12.23 3.46 -18.42
N GLU A 71 -13.22 4.21 -18.92
CA GLU A 71 -13.46 4.39 -20.36
C GLU A 71 -12.27 5.04 -21.07
N ALA A 72 -11.70 6.10 -20.49
CA ALA A 72 -10.53 6.77 -21.05
C ALA A 72 -9.31 5.83 -21.13
N LEU A 73 -9.09 4.99 -20.11
CA LEU A 73 -8.00 4.01 -20.11
C LEU A 73 -8.21 2.92 -21.15
N LEU A 74 -9.44 2.43 -21.31
CA LEU A 74 -9.77 1.48 -22.37
C LEU A 74 -9.57 2.08 -23.77
N ALA A 75 -9.96 3.34 -23.97
CA ALA A 75 -9.73 4.06 -25.23
C ALA A 75 -8.23 4.28 -25.51
N ALA A 76 -7.42 4.44 -24.47
CA ALA A 76 -5.96 4.51 -24.56
C ALA A 76 -5.28 3.15 -24.83
N GLY A 77 -6.05 2.05 -24.85
CA GLY A 77 -5.54 0.71 -25.18
C GLY A 77 -5.29 -0.20 -23.99
N ALA A 78 -5.72 0.18 -22.78
CA ALA A 78 -5.70 -0.73 -21.64
C ALA A 78 -6.59 -1.95 -21.90
N LYS A 79 -6.17 -3.11 -21.43
CA LYS A 79 -6.84 -4.40 -21.57
C LYS A 79 -7.42 -4.82 -20.24
N THR A 80 -8.48 -5.62 -20.27
CA THR A 80 -8.97 -6.28 -19.06
C THR A 80 -7.95 -7.34 -18.61
N GLY A 81 -7.59 -7.29 -17.33
CA GLY A 81 -6.64 -8.21 -16.70
C GLY A 81 -7.31 -9.52 -16.22
N HIS A 82 -6.50 -10.45 -15.73
CA HIS A 82 -6.99 -11.70 -15.13
C HIS A 82 -7.46 -11.43 -13.69
N GLY A 83 -8.73 -11.05 -13.53
CA GLY A 83 -9.36 -10.81 -12.24
C GLY A 83 -10.58 -9.88 -12.34
N THR A 84 -11.35 -9.81 -11.26
CA THR A 84 -12.57 -8.98 -11.19
C THR A 84 -12.24 -7.49 -11.40
N ASP A 85 -12.64 -6.96 -12.56
CA ASP A 85 -12.61 -5.54 -12.96
C ASP A 85 -11.25 -4.82 -12.90
N ARG A 86 -10.15 -5.52 -13.25
CA ARG A 86 -8.82 -4.91 -13.38
C ARG A 86 -8.46 -4.55 -14.81
N LEU A 87 -7.74 -3.44 -14.96
CA LEU A 87 -7.15 -2.98 -16.22
C LEU A 87 -5.62 -3.14 -16.20
N ARG A 88 -5.02 -3.47 -17.35
CA ARG A 88 -3.58 -3.57 -17.60
C ARG A 88 -3.18 -2.89 -18.91
#